data_AF-A0A0G2F5P8-F1
#
_entry.id   AF-A0A0G2F5P8-F1
#
_cell.length_a   1.000
_cell.length_b   1.000
_cell.length_c   1.000
_cell.angle_alpha   90.00
_cell.angle_beta   90.00
_cell.angle_gamma   90.00
#
_symmetry.space_group_name_H-M   'P 1'
#
loop_
_entity.id
_entity.type
_entity.pdbx_description
1 polymer ?
#
loop_
_entity_poly.entity_id
_entity_poly.type
_entity_poly.pdbx_seq_one_letter_code
_entity_poly.pdbx_strand_id
1 'polypeptide(L)'
;MYGVLGFDHMAQETFRMKSKGDILRRYDTVEFKRAYIETIKKLENGNFQATDGWTNVYEGRKMVIATGVKDVLPQIEGLDFCWGRGV
;
A
#
# COMPACT_ATOMS: atom_id res chain seq x y z
N MET A 1 -1.67 -1.18 17.28
CA MET A 1 -1.33 0.08 16.59
C MET A 1 -1.19 1.09 17.70
N TYR A 2 -0.08 1.82 17.71
CA TYR A 2 0.26 2.76 18.77
C TYR A 2 0.54 4.11 18.12
N GLY A 3 0.31 5.20 18.85
CA GLY A 3 0.55 6.56 18.35
C GLY A 3 -0.47 7.07 17.32
N VAL A 4 -1.60 6.37 17.15
CA VAL A 4 -2.71 6.81 16.29
C VAL A 4 -3.98 6.99 17.12
N LEU A 5 -4.43 8.23 17.24
CA LEU A 5 -5.59 8.61 18.03
C LEU A 5 -6.84 7.81 17.61
N GLY A 6 -7.52 7.22 18.59
CA GLY A 6 -8.72 6.39 18.36
C GLY A 6 -8.46 4.95 17.95
N PHE A 7 -7.19 4.55 17.74
CA PHE A 7 -6.80 3.18 17.36
C PHE A 7 -5.67 2.63 18.24
N ASP A 8 -5.45 3.20 19.42
CA ASP A 8 -4.46 2.69 20.36
C ASP A 8 -4.78 1.23 20.75
N HIS A 9 -3.75 0.39 20.87
CA HIS A 9 -3.85 -1.06 21.10
C HIS A 9 -4.60 -1.89 20.04
N MET A 10 -5.12 -1.29 18.97
CA MET A 10 -5.87 -2.03 17.94
C MET A 10 -4.96 -2.73 16.94
N ALA A 11 -5.34 -3.89 16.41
CA ALA A 11 -4.59 -4.52 15.32
C ALA A 11 -4.46 -3.57 14.12
N GLN A 12 -3.28 -3.50 13.51
CA GLN A 12 -2.99 -2.60 12.38
C GLN A 12 -3.92 -2.88 11.19
N GLU A 13 -4.32 -4.14 11.02
CA GLU A 13 -5.27 -4.54 9.99
C GLU A 13 -6.65 -3.92 10.20
N THR A 14 -7.12 -3.82 11.45
CA THR A 14 -8.42 -3.20 11.78
C THR A 14 -8.49 -1.76 11.28
N PHE A 15 -7.42 -0.98 11.48
CA PHE A 15 -7.34 0.39 10.96
C PHE A 15 -7.47 0.45 9.43
N ARG A 16 -6.74 -0.42 8.72
CA ARG A 16 -6.77 -0.48 7.24
C ARG A 16 -8.14 -0.91 6.71
N MET A 17 -8.73 -1.95 7.31
CA MET A 17 -10.05 -2.46 6.91
C MET A 17 -11.13 -1.41 7.15
N LYS A 18 -11.15 -0.76 8.32
CA LYS A 18 -12.12 0.29 8.62
C LYS A 18 -11.98 1.45 7.64
N SER A 19 -10.76 1.94 7.42
CA SER A 19 -10.49 3.06 6.51
C SER A 19 -10.94 2.76 5.08
N LYS A 20 -10.58 1.59 4.54
CA LYS A 20 -11.03 1.14 3.21
C LYS A 20 -12.56 0.99 3.14
N GLY A 21 -13.16 0.38 4.14
CA GLY A 21 -14.61 0.15 4.21
C GLY A 21 -15.41 1.44 4.27
N ASP A 22 -14.96 2.42 5.06
CA ASP A 22 -15.61 3.73 5.14
C ASP A 22 -15.54 4.51 3.83
N ILE A 23 -14.44 4.40 3.07
CA ILE A 23 -14.33 5.01 1.74
C ILE A 23 -15.33 4.36 0.78
N LEU A 24 -15.29 3.02 0.65
CA LEU A 24 -16.15 2.28 -0.27
C LEU A 24 -17.64 2.43 0.03
N ARG A 25 -18.01 2.60 1.32
CA ARG A 25 -19.40 2.78 1.74
C ARG A 25 -19.94 4.18 1.42
N ARG A 26 -19.09 5.19 1.33
CA ARG A 26 -19.50 6.61 1.26
C ARG A 26 -19.22 7.26 -0.09
N TYR A 27 -18.33 6.70 -0.90
CA TYR A 27 -17.86 7.31 -2.14
C TYR A 27 -17.79 6.24 -3.24
N ASP A 28 -18.30 6.58 -4.42
CA ASP A 28 -18.31 5.77 -5.64
C ASP A 28 -17.17 6.14 -6.61
N THR A 29 -16.38 7.16 -6.28
CA THR A 29 -15.29 7.69 -7.12
C THR A 29 -13.94 7.02 -6.91
N VAL A 30 -13.85 6.02 -6.02
CA VAL A 30 -12.59 5.37 -5.64
C VAL A 30 -12.69 3.86 -5.87
N GLU A 31 -11.76 3.33 -6.67
CA GLU A 31 -11.60 1.89 -6.88
C GLU A 31 -10.39 1.35 -6.11
N PHE A 32 -10.54 0.17 -5.50
CA PHE A 32 -9.43 -0.58 -4.92
C PHE A 32 -9.15 -1.83 -5.73
N LYS A 33 -7.97 -1.90 -6.33
CA LYS A 33 -7.50 -3.10 -7.07
C LYS A 33 -6.38 -3.77 -6.28
N ARG A 34 -6.49 -5.09 -6.11
CA ARG A 34 -5.40 -5.90 -5.55
C ARG A 34 -4.45 -6.23 -6.71
N ALA A 35 -3.48 -5.36 -6.94
CA ALA A 35 -2.50 -5.51 -8.01
C ALA A 35 -1.09 -5.17 -7.54
N TYR A 36 -0.11 -5.85 -8.14
CA TYR A 36 1.31 -5.51 -8.00
C TYR A 36 1.74 -4.74 -9.24
N ILE A 37 2.02 -3.45 -9.07
CA ILE A 37 2.47 -2.59 -10.17
C ILE A 37 3.97 -2.83 -10.41
N GLU A 38 4.31 -3.20 -11.63
CA GLU A 38 5.70 -3.51 -12.02
C GLU A 38 6.38 -2.30 -12.67
N THR A 39 5.64 -1.59 -13.53
CA THR A 39 6.20 -0.47 -14.29
C THR A 39 5.27 0.72 -14.30
N ILE A 40 5.88 1.89 -14.33
CA ILE A 40 5.21 3.18 -14.40
C ILE A 40 5.98 4.03 -15.42
N LYS A 41 5.25 4.71 -16.31
CA LYS A 41 5.83 5.67 -17.25
C LYS A 41 4.97 6.91 -17.40
N LYS A 42 5.61 8.04 -17.69
CA LYS A 42 4.94 9.26 -18.15
C LYS A 42 4.75 9.15 -19.68
N LEU A 43 3.54 9.43 -20.14
CA LEU A 43 3.17 9.42 -21.54
C LEU A 43 3.41 10.80 -22.17
N GLU A 44 3.51 10.84 -23.50
CA GLU A 44 3.73 12.08 -24.26
C GLU A 44 2.56 13.07 -24.09
N ASN A 45 1.34 12.57 -23.91
CA ASN A 45 0.15 13.38 -23.64
C ASN A 45 0.12 13.99 -22.22
N GLY A 46 1.15 13.72 -21.40
CA GLY A 46 1.29 14.25 -20.03
C GLY A 46 0.69 13.37 -18.93
N ASN A 47 -0.09 12.34 -19.27
CA ASN A 47 -0.62 11.37 -18.30
C ASN A 47 0.47 10.39 -17.84
N PHE A 48 0.12 9.60 -16.83
CA PHE A 48 0.90 8.47 -16.35
C PHE A 48 0.18 7.15 -16.66
N GLN A 49 0.98 6.15 -17.02
CA GLN A 49 0.53 4.77 -17.22
C GLN A 49 1.22 3.87 -16.19
N ALA A 50 0.45 3.05 -15.48
CA ALA A 50 0.94 1.96 -14.64
C ALA A 50 0.55 0.62 -15.26
N THR A 51 1.47 -0.34 -15.24
CA THR A 51 1.24 -1.72 -15.71
C THR A 51 1.48 -2.69 -14.55
N ASP A 52 0.51 -3.57 -14.31
CA ASP A 52 0.64 -4.63 -13.30
C ASP A 52 1.25 -5.93 -13.86
N GLY A 53 1.57 -6.87 -12.96
CA GLY A 53 2.13 -8.17 -13.32
C GLY A 53 1.19 -9.11 -14.11
N TRP A 54 -0.08 -8.73 -14.30
CA TRP A 54 -1.01 -9.42 -15.20
C TRP A 54 -1.21 -8.66 -16.51
N THR A 55 -0.33 -7.71 -16.81
CA THR A 55 -0.35 -6.84 -18.00
C THR A 55 -1.57 -5.93 -18.11
N ASN A 56 -2.35 -5.74 -17.04
CA ASN A 56 -3.39 -4.73 -17.03
C ASN A 56 -2.77 -3.33 -17.01
N VAL A 57 -3.41 -2.41 -17.72
CA VAL A 57 -2.95 -1.03 -17.88
C VAL A 57 -3.92 -0.07 -17.19
N TYR A 58 -3.36 0.85 -16.42
CA TYR A 58 -4.09 1.91 -15.74
C TYR A 58 -3.51 3.27 -16.14
N GLU A 59 -4.38 4.20 -16.54
CA GLU A 59 -3.97 5.56 -16.89
C GLU A 59 -4.56 6.60 -15.94
N GLY A 60 -3.76 7.61 -15.61
CA GLY A 60 -4.17 8.70 -14.74
C GLY A 60 -3.42 10.00 -15.05
N ARG A 61 -4.08 11.14 -14.80
CA ARG A 61 -3.45 12.46 -15.00
C ARG A 61 -2.37 12.79 -13.97
N LYS A 62 -2.46 12.16 -12.80
CA LYS A 62 -1.56 12.35 -11.66
C LYS A 62 -1.24 10.99 -11.05
N MET A 63 -0.12 10.93 -10.33
CA MET A 63 0.32 9.74 -9.62
C MET A 63 0.75 10.11 -8.20
N VAL A 64 0.33 9.27 -7.24
CA VAL A 64 0.78 9.33 -5.86
C VAL A 64 1.55 8.04 -5.56
N ILE A 65 2.81 8.16 -5.14
CA ILE A 65 3.65 7.02 -4.75
C ILE A 65 3.53 6.86 -3.23
N ALA A 66 2.81 5.82 -2.80
CA ALA A 66 2.57 5.49 -1.40
C ALA A 66 2.92 4.02 -1.08
N THR A 67 3.99 3.50 -1.68
CA THR A 67 4.43 2.10 -1.59
C THR A 67 5.07 1.71 -0.26
N GLY A 68 5.36 2.70 0.60
CA GLY A 68 6.07 2.48 1.85
C GLY A 68 7.55 2.15 1.65
N VAL A 69 8.14 1.53 2.66
CA VAL A 69 9.55 1.11 2.71
C VAL A 69 9.65 -0.35 3.14
N LYS A 70 10.83 -0.95 2.95
CA LYS A 70 11.17 -2.29 3.45
C LYS A 70 12.40 -2.18 4.33
N ASP A 71 12.33 -2.75 5.54
CA ASP A 71 13.48 -2.86 6.43
C ASP A 71 14.55 -3.77 5.81
N VAL A 72 15.81 -3.31 5.82
CA VAL A 72 16.97 -4.11 5.43
C VAL A 72 17.58 -4.68 6.72
N LEU A 73 17.33 -5.96 6.97
CA LEU A 73 17.79 -6.62 8.18
C LEU A 73 19.27 -7.03 8.08
N PRO A 74 20.05 -6.88 9.16
CA PRO A 74 21.39 -7.49 9.26
C PRO A 74 21.35 -9.01 9.06
N GLN A 75 22.43 -9.57 8.51
CA GLN A 75 22.59 -11.03 8.34
C GLN A 75 23.00 -11.68 9.68
N ILE A 76 22.04 -11.77 10.59
CA ILE A 76 22.19 -12.42 11.90
C ILE A 76 21.22 -13.61 11.92
N GLU A 77 21.73 -14.80 12.22
CA GLU A 77 20.92 -16.01 12.29
C GLU A 77 19.75 -15.84 13.27
N GLY A 78 18.53 -16.11 12.80
CA GLY A 78 17.30 -16.02 13.59
C GLY A 78 16.70 -14.62 13.73
N LEU A 79 17.38 -13.55 13.32
CA LEU A 79 16.84 -12.18 13.44
C LEU A 79 15.58 -11.98 12.59
N ASP A 80 15.56 -12.54 11.38
CA ASP A 80 14.42 -12.50 10.47
C ASP A 80 13.16 -13.16 11.05
N PHE A 81 13.33 -14.20 11.87
CA PHE A 81 12.25 -14.85 12.58
C PHE A 81 11.69 -14.00 13.73
N CYS A 82 12.55 -13.26 14.44
CA CYS A 82 12.16 -12.44 15.60
C CYS A 82 11.62 -11.04 15.22
N TRP A 83 12.02 -10.51 14.06
CA TRP A 83 11.66 -9.16 13.62
C TRP A 83 10.13 -8.95 13.61
N GLY A 84 9.66 -7.96 14.36
CA GLY A 84 8.24 -7.62 14.47
C GLY A 84 7.39 -8.55 15.35
N ARG A 85 7.98 -9.57 15.98
CA ARG A 85 7.30 -10.50 16.91
C ARG A 85 7.74 -10.35 18.36
N GLY A 86 8.90 -9.76 18.58
CA GLY A 86 9.57 -9.65 19.87
C GLY A 86 10.93 -10.35 19.80
N VAL A 87 11.94 -9.71 20.38
CA VAL A 87 13.27 -10.30 20.61
C VAL A 87 13.38 -10.62 22.09
#